data_AF-A0A7C0VW58-F1
#
_entry.id   AF-A0A7C0VW58-F1
#
_cell.length_a   1.000
_cell.length_b   1.000
_cell.length_c   1.000
_cell.angle_alpha   90.00
_cell.angle_beta   90.00
_cell.angle_gamma   90.00
#
_symmetry.space_group_name_H-M   'P 1'
#
loop_
_entity.id
_entity.type
_entity.pdbx_description
1 polymer ?
#
loop_
_entity_poly.entity_id
_entity_poly.type
_entity_poly.pdbx_seq_one_letter_code
_entity_poly.pdbx_strand_id
1 'polypeptide(L)' 'GVMFADLELIGIPHRVVLSERGLDAGTVEYRGRGDAESRDLPRATLPAFLKERLATAD' A
#
# COMPACT_ATOMS: atom_id res chain seq x y z
N GLY A 1 -6.85 0.65 13.19
CA GLY A 1 -8.26 0.24 13.37
C GLY A 1 -8.34 -1.26 13.33
N VAL A 2 -9.22 -1.87 14.13
CA VAL A 2 -9.33 -3.33 14.33
C VAL A 2 -9.41 -4.11 13.01
N MET A 3 -9.98 -3.51 11.95
CA MET A 3 -10.10 -4.09 10.61
C MET A 3 -8.78 -4.44 9.89
N PHE A 4 -7.63 -3.97 10.37
CA PHE A 4 -6.33 -4.26 9.75
C PHE A 4 -5.46 -5.25 10.54
N ALA A 5 -5.85 -5.59 11.77
CA ALA A 5 -5.06 -6.48 12.63
C ALA A 5 -4.93 -7.88 12.02
N ASP A 6 -6.01 -8.41 11.44
CA ASP A 6 -6.02 -9.73 10.81
C ASP A 6 -5.19 -9.77 9.51
N LEU A 7 -5.17 -8.67 8.76
CA LEU A 7 -4.39 -8.56 7.51
C LEU A 7 -2.88 -8.46 7.78
N GLU A 8 -2.49 -7.86 8.91
CA GLU A 8 -1.10 -7.86 9.37
C GLU A 8 -0.67 -9.27 9.81
N LEU A 9 -1.57 -10.06 10.40
CA LEU A 9 -1.31 -11.45 10.81
C LEU A 9 -1.10 -12.41 9.62
N ILE A 10 -1.85 -12.22 8.53
CA ILE A 10 -1.69 -12.97 7.27
C ILE A 10 -0.35 -12.65 6.59
N GLY A 11 0.27 -11.52 6.95
CA GLY A 11 1.53 -11.08 6.35
C GLY A 11 1.33 -10.64 4.90
N ILE A 12 0.44 -9.70 4.61
CA ILE A 12 0.35 -9.18 3.24
C ILE A 12 1.58 -8.28 2.97
N PRO A 13 2.34 -8.49 1.87
CA PRO A 13 3.58 -7.74 1.62
C PRO A 13 3.33 -6.25 1.31
N HIS A 14 2.18 -5.95 0.71
CA HIS A 14 1.82 -4.60 0.26
C HIS A 14 0.37 -4.28 0.63
N ARG A 15 0.15 -3.23 1.42
CA ARG A 15 -1.18 -2.69 1.74
C ARG A 15 -1.42 -1.42 0.94
N VAL A 16 -2.57 -1.35 0.27
CA VAL A 16 -3.04 -0.15 -0.42
C VAL A 16 -4.43 0.19 0.08
N VAL A 17 -4.62 1.42 0.52
CA VAL A 17 -5.91 1.95 0.96
C VAL A 17 -6.39 2.97 -0.08
N LEU A 18 -7.62 2.74 -0.54
CA LEU A 18 -8.33 3.61 -1.48
C LEU A 18 -9.34 4.42 -0.66
N SER A 19 -9.22 5.74 -0.67
CA SER A 19 -10.18 6.65 -0.04
C SER A 19 -10.73 7.61 -1.08
N GLU A 20 -11.93 8.13 -0.86
CA GLU A 20 -12.56 9.13 -1.74
C GLU A 20 -11.64 10.34 -1.93
N ARG A 21 -11.13 10.90 -0.82
CA ARG A 21 -10.15 11.99 -0.83
C ARG A 21 -8.89 11.67 -1.66
N GLY A 22 -8.34 10.47 -1.49
CA GLY A 22 -7.16 10.05 -2.23
C GLY A 22 -7.46 9.94 -3.73
N LEU A 23 -8.60 9.35 -4.09
CA LEU A 23 -9.02 9.22 -5.48
C LEU A 23 -9.22 10.60 -6.15
N ASP A 24 -9.84 11.55 -5.46
CA ASP A 24 -10.01 12.94 -5.92
C ASP A 24 -8.65 13.64 -6.10
N ALA A 25 -7.69 13.36 -5.22
CA ALA A 25 -6.32 13.88 -5.30
C ALA A 25 -5.41 13.09 -6.27
N GLY A 26 -5.90 12.00 -6.86
CA GLY A 26 -5.10 11.11 -7.71
C GLY A 26 -4.04 10.30 -6.96
N THR A 27 -4.19 10.12 -5.65
CA THR A 27 -3.27 9.39 -4.77
C THR A 27 -3.91 8.15 -4.14
N VAL A 28 -3.07 7.29 -3.58
CA VAL A 28 -3.45 6.14 -2.75
C VAL A 28 -2.53 6.10 -1.53
N GLU A 29 -3.02 5.59 -0.41
CA GLU A 29 -2.19 5.36 0.76
C GLU A 29 -1.57 3.96 0.66
N TYR A 30 -0.25 3.86 0.76
CA TYR A 30 0.51 2.61 0.65
C TYR A 30 1.35 2.36 1.91
N ARG A 31 1.42 1.10 2.34
CA ARG A 31 2.36 0.64 3.37
C ARG A 31 2.91 -0.74 3.01
N GLY A 32 4.24 -0.87 2.94
CA GLY A 32 4.90 -2.17 2.84
C GLY A 32 4.93 -2.89 4.20
N ARG A 33 5.07 -4.22 4.21
CA ARG A 33 5.10 -5.01 5.47
C ARG A 33 6.14 -4.52 6.49
N GLY A 34 7.32 -4.12 6.02
CA GLY A 34 8.40 -3.61 6.88
C GLY A 34 8.34 -2.10 7.14
N ASP A 35 7.38 -1.38 6.55
CA ASP A 35 7.27 0.06 6.71
C ASP A 35 6.61 0.40 8.05
N ALA A 36 7.24 1.30 8.82
CA ALA A 36 6.66 1.79 10.08
C ALA A 36 5.36 2.57 9.85
N GLU A 37 5.34 3.40 8.80
CA GLU A 37 4.26 4.34 8.49
C GLU A 37 3.75 4.15 7.05
N SER A 38 2.49 4.54 6.83
CA SER A 38 1.93 4.66 5.49
C SER A 38 2.47 5.90 4.76
N ARG A 39 2.46 5.88 3.44
CA ARG A 39 2.82 7.02 2.57
C ARG A 39 1.83 7.16 1.42
N ASP A 40 1.58 8.39 0.99
CA ASP A 40 0.78 8.65 -0.21
C ASP A 40 1.61 8.45 -1.48
N LEU A 41 1.06 7.72 -2.45
CA LEU A 41 1.66 7.49 -3.75
C LEU A 41 0.72 7.97 -4.87
N PRO A 42 1.24 8.54 -5.98
CA PRO A 42 0.42 8.81 -7.15
C PRO A 42 -0.18 7.51 -7.70
N ARG A 43 -1.51 7.48 -7.84
CA ARG A 43 -2.25 6.29 -8.32
C ARG A 43 -1.75 5.79 -9.66
N ALA A 44 -1.33 6.70 -10.54
CA ALA A 44 -0.80 6.37 -11.86
C ALA A 44 0.51 5.55 -11.80
N THR A 45 1.30 5.71 -10.74
CA THR A 45 2.61 5.04 -10.59
C THR A 45 2.53 3.73 -9.81
N LEU A 46 1.42 3.51 -9.08
CA LEU A 46 1.24 2.36 -8.20
C LEU A 46 1.52 1.00 -8.88
N PRO A 47 1.03 0.71 -10.10
CA PRO A 47 1.24 -0.62 -10.70
C PRO A 47 2.71 -0.93 -10.98
N ALA A 48 3.47 0.07 -11.46
CA ALA A 48 4.90 -0.09 -11.72
C ALA A 48 5.68 -0.27 -10.42
N PHE A 49 5.36 0.56 -9.42
CA PHE A 49 5.96 0.50 -8.08
C PHE A 49 5.74 -0.87 -7.42
N LEU A 50 4.53 -1.42 -7.47
CA LEU A 50 4.25 -2.75 -6.90
C LEU A 50 4.99 -3.87 -7.65
N LYS A 51 5.06 -3.80 -8.98
CA LYS A 51 5.80 -4.79 -9.78
C LYS A 51 7.29 -4.82 -9.44
N GLU A 52 7.91 -3.65 -9.31
CA GLU A 52 9.32 -3.53 -8.94
C GLU A 52 9.58 -4.16 -7.57
N ARG A 53 8.75 -3.85 -6.57
CA ARG A 53 8.92 -4.35 -5.20
C ARG A 53 8.65 -5.85 -5.06
N LEU A 54 7.72 -6.40 -5.83
CA LEU A 54 7.45 -7.83 -5.87
C LEU A 54 8.59 -8.62 -6.52
N ALA A 55 9.31 -8.02 -7.49
CA ALA A 55 10.45 -8.68 -8.15
C ALA A 55 11.70 -8.75 -7.27
N THR A 56 11.80 -7.91 -6.23
CA THR A 56 12.93 -7.85 -5.28
C THR A 56 12.69 -8.61 -3.97
N ALA A 57 11.56 -9.30 -3.82
CA ALA A 57 11.25 -10.07 -2.61
C ALA A 57 11.85 -11.48 -2.69
N ASP A 58 13.15 -11.57 -2.40
CA ASP A 58 13.84 -12.80 -1.95
C ASP A 58 13.79 -12.91 -0.41
#